data_AF-A0A848BUK1-F1
#
_entry.id   AF-A0A848BUK1-F1
#
_cell.length_a   1.000
_cell.length_b   1.000
_cell.length_c   1.000
_cell.angle_alpha   90.00
_cell.angle_beta   90.00
_cell.angle_gamma   90.00
#
_symmetry.space_group_name_H-M   'P 1'
#
loop_
_entity.id
_entity.type
_entity.pdbx_description
1 polymer ?
#
loop_
_entity_poly.entity_id
_entity_poly.type
_entity_poly.pdbx_seq_one_letter_code
_entity_poly.pdbx_strand_id
1 'polypeptide(L)'
;MNTLIVYDELERTKETAICLARVLGMCRYLSWQHVSPSLAARYGAVLFVTSDSSSLRSALAGYSWHASHLAAVLLGKRAEAARFHQQAHRDGIPLEMVLPADRESFPDDVIAIACQLRREWLDETGRLPDEDVRQAVEQFLTSHNTASLATGSGTSVRCTPIEYVYRDGMMYLFTEGGMKFVNLYRNRHVSLSVYDPFTGLSDLAGMQITGTASWYGPGDVEYEQALAVRHLTLEQVEKMPVVLHALVITLEQAEFLWHGFTGQKGAPRQYYRWHDGTEKRR
;
A
#
# COMPACT_ATOMS: atom_id res chain seq x y z
N MET A 1 9.09 7.79 -6.02
CA MET A 1 10.20 7.74 -6.99
C MET A 1 9.65 7.41 -8.37
N ASN A 2 10.22 7.93 -9.47
CA ASN A 2 9.82 7.56 -10.82
C ASN A 2 10.56 6.28 -11.25
N THR A 3 9.83 5.33 -11.84
CA THR A 3 10.39 4.03 -12.28
C THR A 3 10.31 3.89 -13.79
N LEU A 4 11.41 3.46 -14.41
CA LEU A 4 11.45 3.06 -15.81
C LEU A 4 11.31 1.55 -15.92
N ILE A 5 10.31 1.08 -16.64
CA ILE A 5 10.15 -0.35 -16.92
C ILE A 5 10.55 -0.61 -18.37
N VAL A 6 11.56 -1.44 -18.55
CA VAL A 6 12.14 -1.71 -19.86
C VAL A 6 11.86 -3.15 -20.24
N TYR A 7 11.18 -3.37 -21.37
CA TYR A 7 10.82 -4.71 -21.83
C TYR A 7 11.49 -5.05 -23.17
N ASP A 8 11.69 -6.35 -23.44
CA ASP A 8 12.15 -6.82 -24.75
C ASP A 8 11.02 -6.78 -25.81
N GLU A 9 11.23 -7.30 -27.03
CA GLU A 9 10.22 -7.15 -28.11
C GLU A 9 9.10 -8.20 -28.09
N LEU A 10 9.02 -9.02 -27.03
CA LEU A 10 8.00 -10.05 -26.92
C LEU A 10 6.68 -9.48 -26.39
N GLU A 11 5.57 -9.98 -26.91
CA GLU A 11 4.24 -9.51 -26.48
C GLU A 11 4.01 -9.71 -24.98
N ARG A 12 4.40 -10.87 -24.43
CA ARG A 12 4.21 -11.17 -23.00
C ARG A 12 5.05 -10.30 -22.08
N THR A 13 6.26 -9.90 -22.46
CA THR A 13 7.10 -9.01 -21.64
C THR A 13 6.54 -7.59 -21.64
N LYS A 14 5.98 -7.13 -22.78
CA LYS A 14 5.22 -5.88 -22.86
C LYS A 14 3.98 -5.90 -21.96
N GLU A 15 3.17 -6.95 -22.01
CA GLU A 15 2.00 -7.10 -21.14
C GLU A 15 2.38 -7.08 -19.66
N THR A 16 3.47 -7.78 -19.31
CA THR A 16 4.01 -7.81 -17.95
C THR A 16 4.48 -6.42 -17.53
N ALA A 17 5.21 -5.69 -18.36
CA ALA A 17 5.64 -4.32 -18.09
C ALA A 17 4.45 -3.35 -17.88
N ILE A 18 3.40 -3.48 -18.69
CA ILE A 18 2.16 -2.69 -18.54
C ILE A 18 1.46 -3.04 -17.21
N CYS A 19 1.37 -4.32 -16.86
CA CYS A 19 0.79 -4.76 -15.59
C CYS A 19 1.57 -4.21 -14.39
N LEU A 20 2.90 -4.37 -14.39
CA LEU A 20 3.79 -3.82 -13.37
C LEU A 20 3.60 -2.30 -13.21
N ALA A 21 3.59 -1.56 -14.33
CA ALA A 21 3.45 -0.10 -14.33
C ALA A 21 2.13 0.37 -13.70
N ARG A 22 1.04 -0.37 -13.92
CA ARG A 22 -0.29 -0.05 -13.37
C ARG A 22 -0.36 -0.21 -11.86
N VAL A 23 0.30 -1.23 -11.31
CA VAL A 23 0.28 -1.51 -9.87
C VAL A 23 1.32 -0.66 -9.11
N LEU A 24 2.52 -0.50 -9.67
CA LEU A 24 3.58 0.32 -9.09
C LEU A 24 3.22 1.82 -9.06
N GLY A 25 2.59 2.32 -10.11
CA GLY A 25 2.33 3.76 -10.29
C GLY A 25 3.61 4.55 -10.56
N MET A 26 3.48 5.81 -11.02
CA MET A 26 4.61 6.69 -11.37
C MET A 26 5.67 6.04 -12.30
N CYS A 27 5.21 5.17 -13.20
CA CYS A 27 6.05 4.41 -14.10
C CYS A 27 5.98 4.94 -15.53
N ARG A 28 7.07 4.80 -16.27
CA ARG A 28 7.06 4.78 -17.74
C ARG A 28 7.52 3.41 -18.21
N TYR A 29 6.87 2.83 -19.19
CA TYR A 29 7.34 1.61 -19.84
C TYR A 29 7.72 1.88 -21.30
N LEU A 30 8.76 1.22 -21.79
CA LEU A 30 9.23 1.30 -23.17
C LEU A 30 9.99 0.04 -23.57
N SER A 31 9.98 -0.29 -24.85
CA SER A 31 10.82 -1.36 -25.35
C SER A 31 12.29 -0.95 -25.29
N TRP A 32 13.17 -1.93 -25.12
CA TRP A 32 14.60 -1.75 -25.00
C TRP A 32 15.20 -0.90 -26.13
N GLN A 33 14.70 -1.06 -27.36
CA GLN A 33 15.20 -0.34 -28.54
C GLN A 33 15.06 1.19 -28.45
N HIS A 34 14.19 1.67 -27.57
CA HIS A 34 13.91 3.09 -27.40
C HIS A 34 14.57 3.70 -26.15
N VAL A 35 15.38 2.92 -25.43
CA VAL A 35 16.08 3.39 -24.22
C VAL A 35 17.39 4.07 -24.61
N SER A 36 17.63 5.26 -24.05
CA SER A 36 18.90 5.97 -24.14
C SER A 36 19.46 6.24 -22.74
N PRO A 37 20.79 6.50 -22.59
CA PRO A 37 21.36 6.79 -21.27
C PRO A 37 20.75 8.05 -20.65
N SER A 38 20.52 9.08 -21.47
CA SER A 38 19.93 10.35 -21.04
C SER A 38 18.47 10.21 -20.60
N LEU A 39 17.73 9.28 -21.19
CA LEU A 39 16.37 8.94 -20.74
C LEU A 39 16.42 8.19 -19.41
N ALA A 40 17.24 7.14 -19.31
CA ALA A 40 17.35 6.30 -18.12
C ALA A 40 17.78 7.11 -16.89
N ALA A 41 18.69 8.07 -17.06
CA ALA A 41 19.17 8.95 -15.97
C ALA A 41 18.09 9.82 -15.32
N ARG A 42 16.88 9.90 -15.89
CA ARG A 42 15.74 10.65 -15.31
C ARG A 42 14.95 9.86 -14.26
N TYR A 43 15.26 8.57 -14.08
CA TYR A 43 14.49 7.67 -13.24
C TYR A 43 15.34 7.21 -12.05
N GLY A 44 14.72 7.17 -10.87
CA GLY A 44 15.39 6.70 -9.66
C GLY A 44 15.45 5.17 -9.57
N ALA A 45 14.55 4.49 -10.30
CA ALA A 45 14.54 3.03 -10.42
C ALA A 45 14.40 2.60 -11.88
N VAL A 46 15.06 1.51 -12.25
CA VAL A 46 14.92 0.86 -13.55
C VAL A 46 14.62 -0.63 -13.33
N LEU A 47 13.53 -1.11 -13.93
CA LEU A 47 13.06 -2.49 -13.86
C LEU A 47 13.07 -3.10 -15.26
N PHE A 48 13.88 -4.12 -15.46
CA PHE A 48 13.89 -4.87 -16.72
C PHE A 48 12.84 -5.97 -16.70
N VAL A 49 12.20 -6.23 -17.83
CA VAL A 49 11.26 -7.33 -18.01
C VAL A 49 11.69 -8.12 -19.22
N THR A 50 12.07 -9.36 -19.01
CA THR A 50 12.55 -10.20 -20.11
C THR A 50 12.12 -11.64 -19.95
N SER A 51 12.04 -12.36 -21.07
CA SER A 51 11.88 -13.82 -21.06
C SER A 51 13.18 -14.56 -21.39
N ASP A 52 14.21 -13.82 -21.78
CA ASP A 52 15.49 -14.35 -22.23
C ASP A 52 16.66 -13.63 -21.57
N SER A 53 17.42 -14.40 -20.81
CA SER A 53 18.66 -13.97 -20.17
C SER A 53 19.74 -13.48 -21.13
N SER A 54 19.70 -13.82 -22.42
CA SER A 54 20.75 -13.42 -23.38
C SER A 54 20.53 -12.01 -23.93
N SER A 55 19.28 -11.67 -24.25
CA SER A 55 18.87 -10.34 -24.74
C SER A 55 19.17 -9.22 -23.75
N LEU A 56 19.01 -9.48 -22.44
CA LEU A 56 19.32 -8.50 -21.39
C LEU A 56 20.84 -8.26 -21.21
N ARG A 57 21.71 -9.21 -21.57
CA ARG A 57 23.17 -9.06 -21.41
C ARG A 57 23.73 -8.02 -22.39
N SER A 58 23.36 -8.13 -23.66
CA SER A 58 23.77 -7.16 -24.69
C SER A 58 23.26 -5.76 -24.38
N ALA A 59 22.07 -5.68 -23.78
CA ALA A 59 21.46 -4.45 -23.33
C ALA A 59 22.21 -3.81 -22.15
N LEU A 60 22.57 -4.59 -21.14
CA LEU A 60 23.14 -4.09 -19.89
C LEU A 60 24.64 -3.84 -19.93
N ALA A 61 25.41 -4.59 -20.71
CA ALA A 61 26.87 -4.49 -20.77
C ALA A 61 27.38 -3.18 -21.41
N GLY A 62 26.54 -2.47 -22.18
CA GLY A 62 26.91 -1.23 -22.88
C GLY A 62 26.61 0.07 -22.12
N TYR A 63 26.06 0.00 -20.90
CA TYR A 63 25.48 1.15 -20.22
C TYR A 63 25.94 1.27 -18.76
N SER A 64 26.28 2.49 -18.35
CA SER A 64 26.40 2.84 -16.93
C SER A 64 25.04 3.25 -16.39
N TRP A 65 24.47 2.43 -15.52
CA TRP A 65 23.18 2.71 -14.88
C TRP A 65 23.40 3.48 -13.59
N HIS A 66 22.78 4.66 -13.48
CA HIS A 66 22.92 5.55 -12.32
C HIS A 66 21.67 5.58 -11.42
N ALA A 67 20.72 4.68 -11.67
CA ALA A 67 19.52 4.56 -10.85
C ALA A 67 19.88 4.06 -9.44
N SER A 68 19.17 4.58 -8.43
CA SER A 68 19.28 4.08 -7.05
C SER A 68 18.81 2.63 -6.94
N HIS A 69 17.85 2.23 -7.79
CA HIS A 69 17.36 0.87 -7.84
C HIS A 69 17.46 0.24 -9.23
N LEU A 70 17.99 -0.99 -9.29
CA LEU A 70 18.10 -1.77 -10.52
C LEU A 70 17.65 -3.22 -10.29
N ALA A 71 16.59 -3.65 -10.96
CA ALA A 71 16.09 -5.02 -10.85
C ALA A 71 15.59 -5.59 -12.19
N ALA A 72 15.34 -6.90 -12.21
CA ALA A 72 14.73 -7.56 -13.36
C ALA A 72 13.56 -8.47 -12.95
N VAL A 73 12.54 -8.54 -13.79
CA VAL A 73 11.50 -9.57 -13.80
C VAL A 73 11.82 -10.53 -14.95
N LEU A 74 12.05 -11.79 -14.62
CA LEU A 74 12.28 -12.85 -15.60
C LEU A 74 11.02 -13.69 -15.78
N LEU A 75 10.49 -13.74 -17.01
CA LEU A 75 9.39 -14.62 -17.38
C LEU A 75 9.88 -16.06 -17.56
N GLY A 76 9.93 -16.80 -16.46
CA GLY A 76 10.49 -18.14 -16.40
C GLY A 76 10.52 -18.70 -15.00
N LYS A 77 11.14 -19.87 -14.84
CA LYS A 77 11.16 -20.57 -13.55
C LYS A 77 12.12 -19.90 -12.57
N ARG A 78 11.89 -20.09 -11.27
CA ARG A 78 12.77 -19.57 -10.20
C ARG A 78 14.25 -19.96 -10.36
N ALA A 79 14.53 -21.18 -10.84
CA ALA A 79 15.90 -21.63 -11.11
C ALA A 79 16.57 -20.91 -12.30
N GLU A 80 15.79 -20.41 -13.26
CA GLU A 80 16.30 -19.59 -14.37
C GLU A 80 16.62 -18.18 -13.87
N ALA A 81 15.75 -17.59 -13.05
CA ALA A 81 15.97 -16.28 -12.42
C ALA A 81 17.23 -16.27 -11.55
N ALA A 82 17.44 -17.31 -10.74
CA ALA A 82 18.63 -17.43 -9.89
C ALA A 82 19.92 -17.55 -10.72
N ARG A 83 19.91 -18.37 -11.78
CA ARG A 83 21.05 -18.48 -12.72
C ARG A 83 21.31 -17.15 -13.42
N PHE A 84 20.25 -16.43 -13.80
CA PHE A 84 20.38 -15.12 -14.41
C PHE A 84 21.00 -14.10 -13.46
N HIS A 85 20.56 -14.04 -12.21
CA HIS A 85 21.11 -13.13 -11.21
C HIS A 85 22.60 -13.36 -10.95
N GLN A 86 23.00 -14.63 -10.76
CA GLN A 86 24.41 -15.00 -10.58
C GLN A 86 25.27 -14.58 -11.77
N GLN A 87 24.74 -14.73 -12.98
CA GLN A 87 25.46 -14.39 -14.19
C GLN A 87 25.57 -12.88 -14.39
N ALA A 88 24.50 -12.12 -14.16
CA ALA A 88 24.52 -10.66 -14.21
C ALA A 88 25.57 -10.08 -13.24
N HIS A 89 25.67 -10.65 -12.04
CA HIS A 89 26.70 -10.29 -11.08
C HIS A 89 28.13 -10.58 -11.60
N ARG A 90 28.37 -11.74 -12.25
CA ARG A 90 29.66 -12.03 -12.89
C ARG A 90 30.01 -11.05 -14.00
N ASP A 91 29.00 -10.57 -14.71
CA ASP A 91 29.13 -9.63 -15.82
C ASP A 91 29.23 -8.16 -15.32
N GLY A 92 29.28 -7.93 -14.01
CA GLY A 92 29.44 -6.61 -13.41
C GLY A 92 28.17 -5.75 -13.42
N ILE A 93 27.01 -6.34 -13.69
CA ILE A 93 25.73 -5.65 -13.71
C ILE A 93 25.16 -5.62 -12.29
N PRO A 94 24.89 -4.44 -11.70
CA PRO A 94 24.49 -4.31 -10.30
C PRO A 94 22.98 -4.52 -10.12
N LEU A 95 22.45 -5.68 -10.52
CA LEU A 95 21.04 -6.02 -10.24
C LEU A 95 20.87 -6.37 -8.75
N GLU A 96 20.06 -5.60 -8.03
CA GLU A 96 19.67 -5.89 -6.64
C GLU A 96 18.90 -7.20 -6.54
N MET A 97 18.00 -7.44 -7.49
CA MET A 97 17.13 -8.61 -7.49
C MET A 97 16.72 -9.03 -8.90
N VAL A 98 16.45 -10.33 -9.03
CA VAL A 98 15.79 -10.92 -10.19
C VAL A 98 14.58 -11.71 -9.71
N LEU A 99 13.39 -11.22 -10.07
CA LEU A 99 12.11 -11.76 -9.63
C LEU A 99 11.54 -12.67 -10.74
N PRO A 100 11.32 -13.97 -10.47
CA PRO A 100 10.68 -14.85 -11.43
C PRO A 100 9.18 -14.58 -11.49
N ALA A 101 8.62 -14.51 -12.69
CA ALA A 101 7.18 -14.52 -12.93
C ALA A 101 6.82 -15.72 -13.80
N ASP A 102 5.92 -16.58 -13.33
CA ASP A 102 5.43 -17.68 -14.15
C ASP A 102 4.56 -17.14 -15.29
N ARG A 103 4.77 -17.68 -16.49
CA ARG A 103 4.03 -17.28 -17.70
C ARG A 103 2.57 -17.72 -17.64
N GLU A 104 2.29 -18.81 -16.92
CA GLU A 104 0.94 -19.37 -16.79
C GLU A 104 0.14 -18.69 -15.67
N SER A 105 0.82 -18.11 -14.68
CA SER A 105 0.18 -17.42 -13.54
C SER A 105 -0.04 -15.93 -13.75
N PHE A 106 0.02 -15.44 -15.00
CA PHE A 106 -0.34 -14.06 -15.30
C PHE A 106 -1.85 -13.83 -15.11
N PRO A 107 -2.30 -12.78 -14.40
CA PRO A 107 -1.51 -11.64 -13.92
C PRO A 107 -1.02 -11.73 -12.47
N ASP A 108 -1.40 -12.76 -11.72
CA ASP A 108 -1.28 -12.82 -10.26
C ASP A 108 0.18 -12.71 -9.76
N ASP A 109 1.11 -13.45 -10.36
CA ASP A 109 2.54 -13.37 -10.01
C ASP A 109 3.10 -11.97 -10.27
N VAL A 110 2.71 -11.35 -11.38
CA VAL A 110 3.17 -10.01 -11.76
C VAL A 110 2.63 -8.95 -10.81
N ILE A 111 1.38 -9.10 -10.37
CA ILE A 111 0.77 -8.25 -9.35
C ILE A 111 1.51 -8.41 -8.02
N ALA A 112 1.81 -9.64 -7.61
CA ALA A 112 2.56 -9.91 -6.38
C ALA A 112 3.95 -9.27 -6.40
N ILE A 113 4.65 -9.38 -7.54
CA ILE A 113 5.96 -8.72 -7.77
C ILE A 113 5.84 -7.20 -7.67
N ALA A 114 4.85 -6.59 -8.34
CA ALA A 114 4.67 -5.15 -8.28
C ALA A 114 4.37 -4.67 -6.84
N CYS A 115 3.55 -5.41 -6.09
CA CYS A 115 3.28 -5.12 -4.68
C CYS A 115 4.53 -5.22 -3.82
N GLN A 116 5.40 -6.22 -4.07
CA GLN A 116 6.68 -6.34 -3.39
C GLN A 116 7.59 -5.14 -3.68
N LEU A 117 7.81 -4.84 -4.97
CA LEU A 117 8.65 -3.73 -5.40
C LEU A 117 8.14 -2.38 -4.90
N ARG A 118 6.82 -2.16 -4.84
CA ARG A 118 6.25 -0.94 -4.25
C ARG A 118 6.68 -0.76 -2.80
N ARG A 119 6.59 -1.82 -1.99
CA ARG A 119 7.01 -1.78 -0.58
C ARG A 119 8.50 -1.53 -0.41
N GLU A 120 9.33 -2.15 -1.26
CA GLU A 120 10.80 -2.06 -1.14
C GLU A 120 11.35 -0.74 -1.71
N TRP A 121 10.77 -0.19 -2.78
CA TRP A 121 11.34 0.98 -3.48
C TRP A 121 10.66 2.30 -3.15
N LEU A 122 9.34 2.31 -2.96
CA LEU A 122 8.57 3.56 -2.90
C LEU A 122 8.36 4.04 -1.47
N ASP A 123 8.42 3.16 -0.48
CA ASP A 123 8.13 3.50 0.91
C ASP A 123 9.34 4.11 1.64
N GLU A 124 10.56 4.00 1.10
CA GLU A 124 11.80 4.44 1.79
C GLU A 124 12.29 5.84 1.38
N THR A 125 12.01 6.30 0.15
CA THR A 125 12.56 7.56 -0.33
C THR A 125 11.88 8.77 0.32
N GLY A 126 12.62 9.54 1.12
CA GLY A 126 12.09 10.72 1.81
C GLY A 126 11.19 10.36 2.99
N ARG A 127 11.35 9.17 3.56
CA ARG A 127 10.68 8.74 4.78
C ARG A 127 11.16 9.59 5.97
N LEU A 128 10.22 10.08 6.75
CA LEU A 128 10.49 10.77 8.02
C LEU A 128 10.68 9.74 9.15
N PRO A 129 11.27 10.13 10.29
CA PRO A 129 11.32 9.27 11.48
C PRO A 129 9.93 8.75 11.86
N ASP A 130 9.84 7.48 12.28
CA ASP A 130 8.55 6.82 12.53
C ASP A 130 7.71 7.54 13.59
N GLU A 131 8.33 8.13 14.61
CA GLU A 131 7.62 8.93 15.62
C GLU A 131 6.99 10.20 15.04
N ASP A 132 7.65 10.88 14.11
CA ASP A 132 7.12 12.09 13.47
C ASP A 132 5.91 11.73 12.59
N VAL A 133 6.02 10.62 11.84
CA VAL A 133 4.90 10.09 11.04
C VAL A 133 3.75 9.64 11.95
N ARG A 134 4.05 8.93 13.04
CA ARG A 134 3.07 8.49 14.04
C ARG A 134 2.30 9.67 14.61
N GLN A 135 3.00 10.70 15.07
CA GLN A 135 2.38 11.89 15.65
C GLN A 135 1.45 12.58 14.63
N ALA A 136 1.89 12.74 13.39
CA ALA A 136 1.07 13.33 12.33
C ALA A 136 -0.19 12.47 12.04
N VAL A 137 -0.04 11.15 11.98
CA VAL A 137 -1.15 10.21 11.78
C VAL A 137 -2.16 10.30 12.92
N GLU A 138 -1.69 10.19 14.18
CA GLU A 138 -2.55 10.23 15.35
C GLU A 138 -3.27 11.58 15.50
N GLN A 139 -2.57 12.69 15.23
CA GLN A 139 -3.17 14.02 15.25
C GLN A 139 -4.27 14.13 14.20
N PHE A 140 -4.02 13.68 12.97
CA PHE A 140 -5.00 13.74 11.89
C PHE A 140 -6.24 12.89 12.21
N LEU A 141 -6.07 11.67 12.72
CA LEU A 141 -7.20 10.83 13.12
C LEU A 141 -7.97 11.38 14.32
N THR A 142 -7.30 12.05 15.25
CA THR A 142 -7.95 12.65 16.42
C THR A 142 -8.70 13.94 16.06
N SER A 143 -8.23 14.70 15.07
CA SER A 143 -8.87 15.95 14.62
C SER A 143 -10.04 15.74 13.66
N HIS A 144 -10.30 14.50 13.26
CA HIS A 144 -11.39 14.12 12.36
C HIS A 144 -12.35 13.17 13.07
N ASN A 145 -13.60 13.16 12.61
CA ASN A 145 -14.64 12.30 13.15
C ASN A 145 -15.38 11.51 12.07
N THR A 146 -15.05 11.68 10.80
CA THR A 146 -15.75 11.05 9.68
C THR A 146 -14.78 10.31 8.77
N ALA A 147 -15.14 9.10 8.37
CA ALA A 147 -14.38 8.28 7.44
C ALA A 147 -15.30 7.61 6.41
N SER A 148 -14.74 7.24 5.27
CA SER A 148 -15.35 6.30 4.34
C SER A 148 -14.84 4.89 4.63
N LEU A 149 -15.68 4.03 5.19
CA LEU A 149 -15.37 2.63 5.50
C LEU A 149 -15.72 1.72 4.32
N ALA A 150 -14.69 1.17 3.68
CA ALA A 150 -14.79 0.14 2.67
C ALA A 150 -14.71 -1.27 3.30
N THR A 151 -15.66 -2.12 2.91
CA THR A 151 -15.71 -3.55 3.27
C THR A 151 -15.90 -4.36 1.98
N GLY A 152 -15.35 -5.57 1.91
CA GLY A 152 -15.51 -6.40 0.72
C GLY A 152 -15.33 -7.89 0.97
N SER A 153 -16.08 -8.71 0.22
CA SER A 153 -15.97 -10.17 0.20
C SER A 153 -16.43 -10.69 -1.17
N GLY A 154 -15.54 -11.39 -1.88
CA GLY A 154 -15.81 -11.83 -3.25
C GLY A 154 -16.07 -10.63 -4.17
N THR A 155 -17.21 -10.63 -4.87
CA THR A 155 -17.65 -9.51 -5.72
C THR A 155 -18.45 -8.44 -4.98
N SER A 156 -18.77 -8.64 -3.70
CA SER A 156 -19.47 -7.65 -2.89
C SER A 156 -18.49 -6.63 -2.35
N VAL A 157 -18.68 -5.35 -2.72
CA VAL A 157 -17.90 -4.22 -2.23
C VAL A 157 -18.86 -3.15 -1.76
N ARG A 158 -18.60 -2.58 -0.58
CA ARG A 158 -19.42 -1.49 -0.03
C ARG A 158 -18.55 -0.44 0.63
N CYS A 159 -18.84 0.83 0.34
CA CYS A 159 -18.27 1.97 1.02
C CYS A 159 -19.36 2.71 1.80
N THR A 160 -19.13 2.99 3.08
CA THR A 160 -20.11 3.64 3.97
C THR A 160 -19.46 4.84 4.65
N PRO A 161 -20.02 6.05 4.53
CA PRO A 161 -19.67 7.14 5.43
C PRO A 161 -19.99 6.73 6.87
N ILE A 162 -19.02 6.86 7.77
CA ILE A 162 -19.18 6.54 9.19
C ILE A 162 -18.61 7.66 10.04
N GLU A 163 -19.21 7.85 11.21
CA GLU A 163 -18.64 8.67 12.28
C GLU A 163 -17.83 7.78 13.22
N TYR A 164 -16.64 8.22 13.62
CA TYR A 164 -15.73 7.49 14.49
C TYR A 164 -15.15 8.37 15.60
N VAL A 165 -14.61 7.70 16.62
CA VAL A 165 -13.65 8.28 17.56
C VAL A 165 -12.37 7.46 17.47
N TYR A 166 -11.23 8.14 17.35
CA TYR A 166 -9.92 7.50 17.34
C TYR A 166 -9.34 7.45 18.76
N ARG A 167 -8.74 6.31 19.14
CA ARG A 167 -7.96 6.18 20.37
C ARG A 167 -6.97 5.02 20.27
N ASP A 168 -5.70 5.29 20.53
CA ASP A 168 -4.63 4.28 20.69
C ASP A 168 -4.57 3.22 19.57
N GLY A 169 -4.56 3.67 18.31
CA GLY A 169 -4.49 2.75 17.15
C GLY A 169 -5.81 2.00 16.86
N MET A 170 -6.92 2.44 17.46
CA MET A 170 -8.25 1.89 17.20
C MET A 170 -9.22 2.99 16.79
N MET A 171 -10.15 2.66 15.87
CA MET A 171 -11.30 3.49 15.53
C MET A 171 -12.58 2.85 16.06
N TYR A 172 -13.32 3.61 16.85
CA TYR A 172 -14.56 3.18 17.50
C TYR A 172 -15.75 3.82 16.82
N LEU A 173 -16.71 3.01 16.38
CA LEU A 173 -17.97 3.49 15.85
C LEU A 173 -19.16 2.66 16.33
N PHE A 174 -20.32 3.29 16.43
CA PHE A 174 -21.60 2.64 16.69
C PHE A 174 -22.46 2.69 15.44
N THR A 175 -23.13 1.58 15.13
CA THR A 175 -23.92 1.42 13.91
C THR A 175 -25.10 0.49 14.16
N GLU A 176 -26.28 0.82 13.64
CA GLU A 176 -27.50 0.01 13.80
C GLU A 176 -27.38 -1.40 13.21
N GLY A 177 -26.62 -1.53 12.12
CA GLY A 177 -26.53 -2.75 11.34
C GLY A 177 -26.25 -2.45 9.87
N GLY A 178 -26.77 -3.30 8.98
CA GLY A 178 -26.83 -3.03 7.54
C GLY A 178 -25.79 -3.78 6.70
N MET A 179 -25.79 -3.49 5.40
CA MET A 179 -25.09 -4.29 4.39
C MET A 179 -23.57 -4.38 4.56
N LYS A 180 -22.95 -3.52 5.39
CA LYS A 180 -21.53 -3.66 5.76
C LYS A 180 -21.25 -5.02 6.43
N PHE A 181 -22.20 -5.53 7.23
CA PHE A 181 -22.04 -6.80 7.93
C PHE A 181 -22.00 -8.02 7.01
N VAL A 182 -22.64 -7.95 5.83
CA VAL A 182 -22.58 -9.02 4.80
C VAL A 182 -21.14 -9.34 4.42
N ASN A 183 -20.29 -8.31 4.36
CA ASN A 183 -18.86 -8.45 4.11
C ASN A 183 -18.11 -8.80 5.40
N LEU A 184 -18.38 -8.10 6.51
CA LEU A 184 -17.65 -8.28 7.77
C LEU A 184 -17.75 -9.70 8.35
N TYR A 185 -18.91 -10.37 8.19
CA TYR A 185 -19.07 -11.78 8.59
C TYR A 185 -18.19 -12.76 7.80
N ARG A 186 -17.71 -12.37 6.61
CA ARG A 186 -16.90 -13.22 5.72
C ARG A 186 -15.44 -12.79 5.62
N ASN A 187 -15.19 -11.50 5.81
CA ASN A 187 -13.87 -10.88 5.74
C ASN A 187 -13.82 -9.71 6.73
N ARG A 188 -12.98 -9.83 7.75
CA ARG A 188 -12.81 -8.79 8.77
C ARG A 188 -11.86 -7.67 8.33
N HIS A 189 -11.11 -7.84 7.25
CA HIS A 189 -10.24 -6.80 6.72
C HIS A 189 -11.07 -5.68 6.12
N VAL A 190 -10.71 -4.45 6.48
CA VAL A 190 -11.37 -3.23 6.04
C VAL A 190 -10.35 -2.22 5.52
N SER A 191 -10.83 -1.30 4.70
CA SER A 191 -10.06 -0.11 4.35
C SER A 191 -10.86 1.14 4.71
N LEU A 192 -10.19 2.15 5.22
CA LEU A 192 -10.80 3.45 5.51
C LEU A 192 -10.10 4.56 4.73
N SER A 193 -10.87 5.61 4.43
CA SER A 193 -10.35 6.87 3.93
C SER A 193 -10.83 8.02 4.81
N VAL A 194 -9.91 8.82 5.32
CA VAL A 194 -10.15 10.07 6.05
C VAL A 194 -9.44 11.17 5.27
N TYR A 195 -10.13 12.23 4.88
CA TYR A 195 -9.55 13.25 4.03
C TYR A 195 -10.25 14.60 4.20
N ASP A 196 -9.47 15.65 4.02
CA ASP A 196 -9.99 17.01 3.91
C ASP A 196 -10.52 17.27 2.49
N PRO A 197 -11.51 18.17 2.33
CA PRO A 197 -11.89 18.66 1.01
C PRO A 197 -10.68 19.26 0.29
N PHE A 198 -10.43 18.83 -0.96
CA PHE A 198 -9.31 19.34 -1.73
C PHE A 198 -9.60 20.75 -2.28
N THR A 199 -8.88 21.74 -1.77
CA THR A 199 -8.96 23.16 -2.21
C THR A 199 -7.70 23.64 -2.92
N GLY A 200 -6.59 22.90 -2.82
CA GLY A 200 -5.32 23.22 -3.46
C GLY A 200 -4.18 22.33 -2.95
N LEU A 201 -2.99 22.45 -3.54
CA LEU A 201 -1.83 21.63 -3.14
C LEU A 201 -1.36 21.90 -1.71
N SER A 202 -1.56 23.11 -1.19
CA SER A 202 -1.22 23.49 0.19
C SER A 202 -2.08 22.79 1.22
N ASP A 203 -3.32 22.45 0.85
CA ASP A 203 -4.35 21.92 1.74
C ASP A 203 -4.51 20.40 1.56
N LEU A 204 -3.62 19.77 0.79
CA LEU A 204 -3.65 18.34 0.53
C LEU A 204 -3.40 17.57 1.83
N ALA A 205 -4.45 16.92 2.35
CA ALA A 205 -4.38 15.99 3.47
C ALA A 205 -5.40 14.86 3.26
N GLY A 206 -4.91 13.62 3.17
CA GLY A 206 -5.75 12.45 3.03
C GLY A 206 -5.02 11.18 3.43
N MET A 207 -5.70 10.34 4.17
CA MET A 207 -5.16 9.11 4.75
C MET A 207 -5.99 7.91 4.31
N GLN A 208 -5.31 6.94 3.70
CA GLN A 208 -5.84 5.60 3.49
C GLN A 208 -5.35 4.71 4.61
N ILE A 209 -6.24 3.90 5.17
CA ILE A 209 -5.95 3.04 6.31
C ILE A 209 -6.39 1.62 5.98
N THR A 210 -5.61 0.64 6.40
CA THR A 210 -6.04 -0.76 6.47
C THR A 210 -6.13 -1.18 7.94
N GLY A 211 -7.07 -2.06 8.22
CA GLY A 211 -7.23 -2.61 9.55
C GLY A 211 -8.16 -3.81 9.56
N THR A 212 -8.37 -4.34 10.76
CA THR A 212 -9.27 -5.47 10.99
C THR A 212 -10.40 -5.03 11.92
N ALA A 213 -11.63 -5.35 11.54
CA ALA A 213 -12.82 -4.97 12.28
C ALA A 213 -13.31 -6.11 13.19
N SER A 214 -13.65 -5.76 14.42
CA SER A 214 -14.42 -6.59 15.37
C SER A 214 -15.70 -5.86 15.75
N TRP A 215 -16.77 -6.59 16.03
CA TRP A 215 -18.03 -5.99 16.44
C TRP A 215 -18.61 -6.67 17.67
N TYR A 216 -19.26 -5.86 18.49
CA TYR A 216 -19.80 -6.23 19.80
C TYR A 216 -21.22 -5.68 19.95
N GLY A 217 -22.01 -6.36 20.79
CA GLY A 217 -23.37 -5.96 21.14
C GLY A 217 -23.52 -5.65 22.63
N PRO A 218 -24.70 -5.17 23.05
CA PRO A 218 -25.03 -5.01 24.46
C PRO A 218 -24.77 -6.31 25.24
N GLY A 219 -24.07 -6.20 26.38
CA GLY A 219 -23.68 -7.33 27.23
C GLY A 219 -22.23 -7.79 27.05
N ASP A 220 -21.55 -7.39 25.97
CA ASP A 220 -20.12 -7.62 25.80
C ASP A 220 -19.29 -6.57 26.59
N VAL A 221 -18.18 -6.98 27.19
CA VAL A 221 -17.29 -6.07 27.94
C VAL A 221 -16.70 -5.00 27.01
N GLU A 222 -16.34 -5.39 25.79
CA GLU A 222 -15.80 -4.51 24.76
C GLU A 222 -16.81 -3.47 24.27
N TYR A 223 -18.11 -3.79 24.35
CA TYR A 223 -19.18 -2.84 24.00
C TYR A 223 -19.24 -1.70 25.00
N GLU A 224 -19.18 -2.00 26.31
CA GLU A 224 -19.14 -0.98 27.36
C GLU A 224 -17.88 -0.11 27.28
N GLN A 225 -16.73 -0.72 26.96
CA GLN A 225 -15.50 0.02 26.70
C GLN A 225 -15.66 0.97 25.51
N ALA A 226 -16.28 0.51 24.42
CA ALA A 226 -16.56 1.34 23.25
C ALA A 226 -17.51 2.50 23.56
N LEU A 227 -18.53 2.28 24.40
CA LEU A 227 -19.43 3.33 24.88
C LEU A 227 -18.66 4.40 25.64
N ALA A 228 -17.78 4.00 26.56
CA ALA A 228 -16.96 4.91 27.35
C ALA A 228 -16.04 5.78 26.47
N VAL A 229 -15.46 5.21 25.40
CA VAL A 229 -14.64 5.98 24.42
C VAL A 229 -15.48 7.06 23.74
N ARG A 230 -16.73 6.74 23.38
CA ARG A 230 -17.64 7.61 22.64
C ARG A 230 -18.43 8.56 23.54
N HIS A 231 -18.16 8.54 24.86
CA HIS A 231 -18.91 9.29 25.87
C HIS A 231 -20.43 9.01 25.83
N LEU A 232 -20.80 7.77 25.51
CA LEU A 232 -22.18 7.28 25.55
C LEU A 232 -22.40 6.44 26.81
N THR A 233 -23.62 6.44 27.34
CA THR A 233 -24.02 5.56 28.44
C THR A 233 -24.90 4.43 27.93
N LEU A 234 -24.93 3.30 28.65
CA LEU A 234 -25.80 2.18 28.32
C LEU A 234 -27.28 2.60 28.29
N GLU A 235 -27.71 3.40 29.27
CA GLU A 235 -29.08 3.93 29.35
C GLU A 235 -29.47 4.75 28.11
N GLN A 236 -28.53 5.53 27.54
CA GLN A 236 -28.79 6.31 26.33
C GLN A 236 -29.04 5.41 25.11
N VAL A 237 -28.25 4.34 24.95
CA VAL A 237 -28.38 3.44 23.79
C VAL A 237 -29.57 2.49 23.94
N GLU A 238 -29.92 2.06 25.16
CA GLU A 238 -31.08 1.19 25.43
C GLU A 238 -32.42 1.88 25.16
N LYS A 239 -32.48 3.21 25.27
CA LYS A 239 -33.69 3.99 24.93
C LYS A 239 -33.93 4.11 23.42
N MET A 240 -32.98 3.72 22.58
CA MET A 240 -33.14 3.80 21.13
C MET A 240 -34.04 2.66 20.63
N PRO A 241 -34.84 2.88 19.57
CA PRO A 241 -35.70 1.83 19.00
C PRO A 241 -34.92 0.75 18.23
N VAL A 242 -33.59 0.87 18.18
CA VAL A 242 -32.67 0.02 17.42
C VAL A 242 -31.47 -0.34 18.29
N VAL A 243 -30.93 -1.54 18.07
CA VAL A 243 -29.66 -1.92 18.70
C VAL A 243 -28.53 -1.31 17.90
N LEU A 244 -27.70 -0.50 18.56
CA LEU A 244 -26.42 -0.10 17.99
C LEU A 244 -25.37 -1.15 18.32
N HIS A 245 -24.63 -1.62 17.31
CA HIS A 245 -23.44 -2.45 17.45
C HIS A 245 -22.20 -1.56 17.54
N ALA A 246 -21.29 -1.88 18.46
CA ALA A 246 -19.96 -1.27 18.49
C ALA A 246 -19.09 -1.98 17.46
N LEU A 247 -18.65 -1.28 16.42
CA LEU A 247 -17.62 -1.76 15.49
C LEU A 247 -16.30 -1.08 15.88
N VAL A 248 -15.33 -1.89 16.27
CA VAL A 248 -13.98 -1.47 16.67
C VAL A 248 -13.01 -1.95 15.60
N ILE A 249 -12.30 -1.01 15.00
CA ILE A 249 -11.32 -1.31 13.95
C ILE A 249 -9.94 -1.13 14.54
N THR A 250 -9.18 -2.21 14.60
CA THR A 250 -7.74 -2.18 14.92
C THR A 250 -6.99 -1.77 13.66
N LEU A 251 -6.27 -0.65 13.73
CA LEU A 251 -5.53 -0.13 12.59
C LEU A 251 -4.21 -0.89 12.44
N GLU A 252 -3.81 -1.17 11.20
CA GLU A 252 -2.62 -1.96 10.87
C GLU A 252 -1.60 -1.11 10.09
N GLN A 253 -2.06 -0.40 9.06
CA GLN A 253 -1.22 0.48 8.25
C GLN A 253 -1.97 1.72 7.79
N ALA A 254 -1.30 2.86 7.78
CA ALA A 254 -1.76 4.10 7.17
C ALA A 254 -0.82 4.51 6.03
N GLU A 255 -1.40 4.94 4.91
CA GLU A 255 -0.75 5.73 3.88
C GLU A 255 -1.26 7.16 4.00
N PHE A 256 -0.41 8.09 4.46
CA PHE A 256 -0.79 9.47 4.68
C PHE A 256 -0.18 10.37 3.62
N LEU A 257 -1.01 10.94 2.75
CA LEU A 257 -0.64 11.96 1.79
C LEU A 257 -0.95 13.34 2.40
N TRP A 258 0.08 14.07 2.78
CA TRP A 258 -0.03 15.37 3.42
C TRP A 258 1.06 16.33 2.97
N HIS A 259 0.66 17.54 2.56
CA HIS A 259 1.61 18.58 2.13
C HIS A 259 2.59 18.98 3.25
N GLY A 260 2.15 18.95 4.52
CA GLY A 260 2.96 19.37 5.66
C GLY A 260 4.25 18.58 5.87
N PHE A 261 4.34 17.34 5.37
CA PHE A 261 5.58 16.56 5.41
C PHE A 261 6.71 17.20 4.60
N THR A 262 6.38 17.96 3.55
CA THR A 262 7.40 18.65 2.74
C THR A 262 8.12 19.74 3.52
N GLY A 263 7.44 20.39 4.47
CA GLY A 263 8.05 21.35 5.40
C GLY A 263 9.06 20.70 6.36
N GLN A 264 8.92 19.39 6.60
CA GLN A 264 9.85 18.57 7.39
C GLN A 264 10.95 17.93 6.52
N LYS A 265 11.06 18.33 5.24
CA LYS A 265 11.95 17.73 4.23
C LYS A 265 11.64 16.26 3.92
N GLY A 266 10.46 15.79 4.29
CA GLY A 266 9.94 14.47 3.93
C GLY A 266 9.24 14.48 2.57
N ALA A 267 9.04 13.29 2.02
CA ALA A 267 8.13 13.09 0.91
C ALA A 267 6.68 13.40 1.35
N PRO A 268 5.81 13.93 0.47
CA PRO A 268 4.43 14.26 0.81
C PRO A 268 3.58 13.01 1.16
N ARG A 269 4.02 11.81 0.77
CA ARG A 269 3.39 10.55 1.17
C ARG A 269 4.30 9.86 2.18
N GLN A 270 3.74 9.52 3.33
CA GLN A 270 4.39 8.74 4.37
C GLN A 270 3.56 7.48 4.67
N TYR A 271 4.22 6.47 5.22
CA TYR A 271 3.60 5.20 5.60
C TYR A 271 3.85 4.96 7.08
N TYR A 272 2.82 4.55 7.80
CA TYR A 272 2.92 4.19 9.21
C TYR A 272 2.32 2.81 9.42
N ARG A 273 2.98 1.96 10.19
CA ARG A 273 2.47 0.65 10.60
C ARG A 273 2.31 0.67 12.11
N TRP A 274 1.10 0.35 12.58
CA TRP A 274 0.91 0.05 13.99
C TRP A 274 1.55 -1.32 14.23
N HIS A 275 2.47 -1.41 15.18
CA HIS A 275 3.11 -2.68 15.52
C HIS A 275 2.04 -3.69 15.95
N ASP A 276 2.07 -4.91 15.39
CA ASP A 276 1.36 -6.06 15.96
C ASP A 276 1.73 -6.11 17.44
N GLY A 277 0.75 -6.03 18.34
CA GLY A 277 0.90 -5.86 19.80
C GLY A 277 1.66 -6.97 20.56
N THR A 278 2.79 -7.41 20.03
CA THR A 278 3.73 -8.38 20.58
C THR A 278 4.84 -7.72 21.39
N GLU A 279 5.04 -6.41 21.29
CA GLU A 279 5.78 -5.67 22.31
C GLU A 279 4.81 -5.24 23.42
N LYS A 280 4.78 -6.06 24.49
CA LYS A 280 4.31 -5.62 25.79
C LYS A 280 5.01 -4.29 26.10
N ARG A 281 4.23 -3.19 26.13
CA ARG A 281 4.64 -1.93 26.75
C ARG A 281 5.18 -2.28 28.14
N ARG A 282 6.49 -2.08 28.33
CA ARG A 282 7.13 -2.13 29.64
C ARG A 282 6.78 -0.88 30.44
#